data_AF-A0A8J4VLX6-F1
#
_entry.id   AF-A0A8J4VLX6-F1
#
_cell.length_a   1.000
_cell.length_b   1.000
_cell.length_c   1.000
_cell.angle_alpha   90.00
_cell.angle_beta   90.00
_cell.angle_gamma   90.00
#
_symmetry.space_group_name_H-M   'P 1'
#
loop_
_entity.id
_entity.type
_entity.pdbx_description
1 polymer ?
#
loop_
_entity_poly.entity_id
_entity_poly.type
_entity_poly.pdbx_seq_one_letter_code
_entity_poly.pdbx_strand_id
1 'polypeptide(L)'
;MENLASQLKRGISRQFSTGSLRKTLSRQFTRQSSLDPRRNNQRFSFGRQSSLDPIRRRGGGGGESDSGDGESVELAVPENLDATMQLLFMACRGDAKGVEDLLNEEGIDVNSIDLDGRTALHIAACEGHVEVVKLLLSRKANIDARDRWGSTAAADAKYYGNMDVYNILKARGAKAPKTRKTPMAVANPREVPEYELNPLELQIRKGDKISKGTYQVAKWNGTKVSVKILDKDSYTDPESISAFKHELTLLEKVRHPNVVQFVGAVTQNIPMMIVSEYHSKGDLACYLLKKRRLSPSKVLRFALDIARGMNYLHECKPEPIIHCDLKPKCQKYFAG
;
A
#
# COMPACT_ATOMS: atom_id res chain seq x y z
N MET A 1 -3.88 79.11 50.73
CA MET A 1 -2.51 78.73 50.30
C MET A 1 -2.70 77.74 49.16
N GLU A 2 -2.43 78.19 47.93
CA GLU A 2 -1.25 77.71 47.14
C GLU A 2 -1.49 76.28 46.62
N ASN A 3 -1.91 76.02 45.37
CA ASN A 3 -1.83 76.75 44.10
C ASN A 3 -0.41 76.85 43.51
N LEU A 4 -0.01 75.81 42.76
CA LEU A 4 1.00 75.81 41.69
C LEU A 4 0.52 74.80 40.62
N ALA A 5 -0.21 75.30 39.63
CA ALA A 5 0.29 75.61 38.28
C ALA A 5 0.59 74.36 37.43
N SER A 6 -0.20 73.97 36.43
CA SER A 6 -0.55 74.70 35.19
C SER A 6 0.61 74.89 34.19
N GLN A 7 1.02 73.79 33.53
CA GLN A 7 1.77 73.70 32.26
C GLN A 7 1.84 72.20 31.89
N LEU A 8 1.66 71.70 30.66
CA LEU A 8 1.72 72.30 29.31
C LEU A 8 0.60 71.74 28.37
N LYS A 9 0.40 72.42 27.24
CA LYS A 9 -0.67 72.18 26.23
C LYS A 9 -0.22 71.31 25.05
N ARG A 10 -1.22 70.88 24.25
CA ARG A 10 -1.23 70.22 22.90
C ARG A 10 -1.29 68.68 23.00
N GLY A 11 -2.30 67.98 22.48
CA GLY A 11 -3.19 68.22 21.31
C GLY A 11 -2.64 67.41 20.13
N ILE A 12 -3.35 66.55 19.40
CA ILE A 12 -4.60 66.70 18.60
C ILE A 12 -4.97 65.26 18.14
N SER A 13 -6.21 64.79 17.94
CA SER A 13 -7.58 65.20 18.33
C SER A 13 -8.55 64.03 18.05
N ARG A 14 -9.80 64.06 18.56
CA ARG A 14 -10.93 63.27 18.02
C ARG A 14 -11.97 64.21 17.40
N GLN A 15 -12.54 63.83 16.26
CA GLN A 15 -13.84 64.35 15.83
C GLN A 15 -14.77 63.18 15.48
N PHE A 16 -15.99 63.24 16.02
CA PHE A 16 -17.13 62.47 15.56
C PHE A 16 -17.88 63.30 14.51
N SER A 17 -18.51 62.64 13.53
CA SER A 17 -19.68 63.23 12.86
C SER A 17 -20.69 62.15 12.45
N THR A 18 -21.89 62.26 13.04
CA THR A 18 -23.23 62.10 12.43
C THR A 18 -23.53 60.98 11.42
N GLY A 19 -24.65 60.26 11.65
CA GLY A 19 -25.29 59.36 10.67
C GLY A 19 -25.94 60.10 9.47
N SER A 20 -26.85 59.51 8.69
CA SER A 20 -27.70 58.32 8.89
C SER A 20 -28.34 57.86 7.55
N LEU A 21 -29.12 56.76 7.56
CA LEU A 21 -30.02 56.27 6.48
C LEU A 21 -29.32 55.68 5.22
N ARG A 22 -29.85 54.67 4.49
CA ARG A 22 -31.07 53.84 4.61
C ARG A 22 -30.98 52.59 3.68
N LYS A 23 -31.64 51.48 4.07
CA LYS A 23 -32.11 50.35 3.21
C LYS A 23 -31.01 49.50 2.51
N THR A 24 -31.19 48.20 2.21
CA THR A 24 -32.38 47.32 2.30
C THR A 24 -31.98 45.87 2.62
N LEU A 25 -32.87 45.11 3.27
CA LEU A 25 -32.75 43.66 3.45
C LEU A 25 -33.20 42.90 2.19
N SER A 26 -32.41 41.93 1.75
CA SER A 26 -32.91 40.74 1.04
C SER A 26 -32.19 39.51 1.56
N ARG A 27 -32.88 38.70 2.37
CA ARG A 27 -32.37 37.41 2.85
C ARG A 27 -32.31 36.42 1.67
N GLN A 28 -31.16 35.80 1.45
CA GLN A 28 -31.11 34.46 0.88
C GLN A 28 -30.54 33.49 1.92
N PHE A 29 -31.37 32.54 2.34
CA PHE A 29 -30.94 31.42 3.17
C PHE A 29 -30.16 30.43 2.31
N THR A 30 -28.83 30.55 2.27
CA THR A 30 -27.98 29.42 1.91
C THR A 30 -27.89 28.49 3.11
N ARG A 31 -28.57 27.33 3.03
CA ARG A 31 -28.35 26.23 3.96
C ARG A 31 -26.85 25.93 4.01
N GLN A 32 -26.30 25.83 5.22
CA GLN A 32 -24.93 25.35 5.41
C GLN A 32 -24.80 23.98 4.74
N SER A 33 -23.97 23.90 3.70
CA SER A 33 -23.67 22.65 3.00
C SER A 33 -23.05 21.66 3.98
N SER A 34 -23.52 20.42 3.91
CA SER A 34 -23.18 19.32 4.82
C SER A 34 -21.68 19.20 5.12
N LEU A 35 -21.37 18.93 6.39
CA LEU A 35 -20.06 18.46 6.84
C LEU A 35 -19.80 17.05 6.29
N ASP A 36 -19.40 16.97 5.02
CA ASP A 36 -18.91 15.73 4.41
C ASP A 36 -17.39 15.61 4.70
N PRO A 37 -16.92 14.65 5.52
CA PRO A 37 -15.53 14.60 6.00
C PRO A 37 -14.49 14.33 4.90
N ARG A 38 -14.93 14.08 3.67
CA ARG A 38 -14.16 13.45 2.59
C ARG A 38 -13.18 14.37 1.85
N ARG A 39 -13.14 15.68 2.15
CA ARG A 39 -12.47 16.64 1.24
C ARG A 39 -11.31 17.47 1.77
N ASN A 40 -10.96 17.45 3.07
CA ASN A 40 -9.88 18.34 3.54
C ASN A 40 -9.08 17.92 4.79
N ASN A 41 -8.71 16.63 4.91
CA ASN A 41 -7.73 16.18 5.91
C ASN A 41 -6.40 15.79 5.25
N GLN A 42 -5.54 16.77 4.96
CA GLN A 42 -4.15 16.54 4.56
C GLN A 42 -3.29 16.06 5.76
N ARG A 43 -3.58 14.85 6.26
CA ARG A 43 -2.73 14.13 7.21
C ARG A 43 -2.05 12.93 6.56
N PHE A 44 -2.72 12.29 5.61
CA PHE A 44 -2.17 11.47 4.52
C PHE A 44 -3.23 11.40 3.40
N SER A 45 -2.85 11.69 2.16
CA SER A 45 -3.78 11.66 1.01
C SER A 45 -3.72 10.34 0.25
N PHE A 46 -4.05 9.23 0.92
CA PHE A 46 -4.24 7.96 0.23
C PHE A 46 -5.67 7.89 -0.33
N GLY A 47 -5.79 8.06 -1.64
CA GLY A 47 -6.90 7.48 -2.39
C GLY A 47 -6.87 5.95 -2.27
N ARG A 48 -7.82 5.25 -2.91
CA ARG A 48 -7.66 3.80 -3.12
C ARG A 48 -6.38 3.60 -3.93
N GLN A 49 -5.34 3.12 -3.27
CA GLN A 49 -4.01 2.88 -3.84
C GLN A 49 -3.59 1.49 -3.40
N SER A 50 -4.23 0.52 -4.03
CA SER A 50 -3.55 -0.75 -4.25
C SER A 50 -2.35 -0.49 -5.16
N SER A 51 -1.22 -1.11 -4.88
CA SER A 51 -0.11 -1.28 -5.83
C SER A 51 -0.45 -2.24 -6.99
N LEU A 52 -1.67 -2.79 -7.02
CA LEU A 52 -2.19 -3.69 -8.07
C LEU A 52 -3.22 -3.04 -9.00
N ASP A 53 -3.72 -1.82 -8.75
CA ASP A 53 -4.83 -1.25 -9.53
C ASP A 53 -4.32 -0.57 -10.83
N PRO A 54 -4.59 -1.12 -12.03
CA PRO A 54 -4.13 -0.52 -13.29
C PRO A 54 -4.94 0.72 -13.68
N ILE A 55 -6.10 0.95 -13.05
CA ILE A 55 -7.13 1.86 -13.54
C ILE A 55 -6.97 3.25 -12.92
N ARG A 56 -6.01 4.02 -13.44
CA ARG A 56 -6.16 5.48 -13.49
C ARG A 56 -7.42 5.77 -14.30
N ARG A 57 -8.54 6.08 -13.63
CA ARG A 57 -9.76 6.61 -14.26
C ARG A 57 -9.47 7.94 -14.94
N ARG A 58 -9.06 7.88 -16.21
CA ARG A 58 -8.97 9.02 -17.13
C ARG A 58 -10.40 9.48 -17.43
N GLY A 59 -10.66 10.78 -17.29
CA GLY A 59 -11.95 11.36 -17.62
C GLY A 59 -12.12 11.61 -19.13
N GLY A 60 -13.37 11.71 -19.56
CA GLY A 60 -13.80 11.84 -20.97
C GLY A 60 -14.15 10.48 -21.60
N GLY A 61 -15.19 10.33 -22.43
CA GLY A 61 -16.17 11.32 -22.91
C GLY A 61 -16.51 11.06 -24.38
N GLY A 62 -17.74 10.60 -24.69
CA GLY A 62 -18.14 10.06 -26.00
C GLY A 62 -17.56 8.65 -26.25
N GLY A 63 -18.13 7.78 -27.10
CA GLY A 63 -19.36 7.85 -27.90
C GLY A 63 -19.23 6.89 -29.10
N GLU A 64 -20.28 6.10 -29.41
CA GLU A 64 -20.51 5.37 -30.70
C GLU A 64 -19.40 4.39 -31.19
N SER A 65 -19.58 3.07 -31.11
CA SER A 65 -20.20 2.17 -32.13
C SER A 65 -19.45 2.07 -33.47
N ASP A 66 -18.92 0.89 -33.80
CA ASP A 66 -19.37 0.11 -34.98
C ASP A 66 -18.86 -1.36 -34.89
N SER A 67 -19.14 -2.13 -35.94
CA SER A 67 -19.15 -3.58 -36.08
C SER A 67 -18.22 -3.98 -37.23
N GLY A 68 -17.78 -5.25 -37.28
CA GLY A 68 -17.34 -5.85 -38.55
C GLY A 68 -16.01 -6.61 -38.49
N ASP A 69 -16.13 -7.87 -38.90
CA ASP A 69 -15.18 -8.67 -39.67
C ASP A 69 -13.83 -9.09 -39.06
N GLY A 70 -13.56 -10.39 -39.21
CA GLY A 70 -12.33 -11.03 -38.75
C GLY A 70 -11.31 -11.10 -39.88
N GLU A 71 -10.21 -10.36 -39.72
CA GLU A 71 -8.93 -10.71 -40.33
C GLU A 71 -7.99 -11.27 -39.27
N SER A 72 -7.13 -12.21 -39.67
CA SER A 72 -6.05 -12.72 -38.84
C SER A 72 -4.96 -11.65 -38.70
N VAL A 73 -5.18 -10.69 -37.81
CA VAL A 73 -4.22 -9.62 -37.54
C VAL A 73 -2.95 -10.24 -36.96
N GLU A 74 -1.89 -10.27 -37.76
CA GLU A 74 -0.53 -10.28 -37.22
C GLU A 74 -0.39 -9.03 -36.34
N LEU A 75 -0.63 -9.20 -35.04
CA LEU A 75 -0.42 -8.17 -34.04
C LEU A 75 1.09 -7.88 -33.99
N ALA A 76 1.50 -6.94 -34.84
CA ALA A 76 2.79 -6.30 -34.81
C ALA A 76 2.97 -5.60 -33.46
N VAL A 77 4.20 -5.64 -32.93
CA VAL A 77 4.53 -5.00 -31.66
C VAL A 77 4.40 -3.48 -31.85
N PRO A 78 3.61 -2.77 -31.02
CA PRO A 78 3.55 -1.31 -31.09
C PRO A 78 4.94 -0.73 -30.81
N GLU A 79 5.47 0.08 -31.74
CA GLU A 79 6.85 0.61 -31.71
C GLU A 79 7.19 1.49 -30.47
N ASN A 80 6.20 1.80 -29.63
CA ASN A 80 6.34 2.60 -28.41
C ASN A 80 6.24 1.76 -27.11
N LEU A 81 6.41 0.44 -27.19
CA LEU A 81 6.48 -0.42 -26.00
C LEU A 81 7.90 -0.42 -25.41
N ASP A 82 8.01 -0.28 -24.08
CA ASP A 82 9.28 -0.41 -23.35
C ASP A 82 9.98 -1.74 -23.71
N ALA A 83 11.30 -1.72 -23.83
CA ALA A 83 12.12 -2.87 -24.26
C ALA A 83 11.89 -4.10 -23.38
N THR A 84 11.66 -3.88 -22.07
CA THR A 84 11.15 -4.88 -21.11
C THR A 84 9.93 -5.64 -21.65
N MET A 85 8.91 -4.90 -22.07
CA MET A 85 7.63 -5.48 -22.44
C MET A 85 7.65 -6.12 -23.83
N GLN A 86 8.55 -5.68 -24.72
CA GLN A 86 8.87 -6.40 -25.95
C GLN A 86 9.50 -7.76 -25.67
N LEU A 87 10.52 -7.82 -24.80
CA LEU A 87 11.16 -9.08 -24.36
C LEU A 87 10.15 -10.06 -23.77
N LEU A 88 9.27 -9.57 -22.88
CA LEU A 88 8.23 -10.39 -22.25
C LEU A 88 7.18 -10.88 -23.27
N PHE A 89 6.84 -10.08 -24.27
CA PHE A 89 5.89 -10.45 -25.33
C PHE A 89 6.46 -11.53 -26.28
N MET A 90 7.72 -11.39 -26.69
CA MET A 90 8.40 -12.41 -27.50
C MET A 90 8.55 -13.72 -26.73
N ALA A 91 8.87 -13.65 -25.43
CA ALA A 91 8.89 -14.81 -24.55
C ALA A 91 7.52 -15.49 -24.37
N CYS A 92 6.42 -14.74 -24.48
CA CYS A 92 5.05 -15.27 -24.49
C CYS A 92 4.72 -16.00 -25.81
N ARG A 93 5.15 -15.46 -26.95
CA ARG A 93 4.97 -16.09 -28.28
C ARG A 93 5.86 -17.30 -28.52
N GLY A 94 6.91 -17.50 -27.73
CA GLY A 94 7.90 -18.55 -27.95
C GLY A 94 8.95 -18.20 -29.01
N ASP A 95 9.05 -16.93 -29.40
CA ASP A 95 9.98 -16.47 -30.44
C ASP A 95 11.41 -16.38 -29.89
N ALA A 96 12.13 -17.50 -29.96
CA ALA A 96 13.52 -17.58 -29.53
C ALA A 96 14.47 -16.70 -30.35
N LYS A 97 14.17 -16.41 -31.63
CA LYS A 97 15.00 -15.53 -32.46
C LYS A 97 14.82 -14.08 -32.06
N GLY A 98 13.57 -13.63 -31.95
CA GLY A 98 13.25 -12.29 -31.46
C GLY A 98 13.84 -12.02 -30.08
N VAL A 99 13.74 -12.98 -29.14
CA VAL A 99 14.38 -12.86 -27.82
C VAL A 99 15.91 -12.82 -27.92
N GLU A 100 16.53 -13.55 -28.86
CA GLU A 100 18.00 -13.52 -29.04
C GLU A 100 18.47 -12.19 -29.62
N ASP A 101 17.84 -11.71 -30.70
CA ASP A 101 18.15 -10.46 -31.37
C ASP A 101 18.00 -9.28 -30.42
N LEU A 102 16.87 -9.22 -29.70
CA LEU A 102 16.59 -8.17 -28.73
C LEU A 102 17.60 -8.21 -27.55
N LEU A 103 17.97 -9.40 -27.04
CA LEU A 103 19.04 -9.53 -26.02
C LEU A 103 20.47 -9.30 -26.55
N ASN A 104 20.66 -9.04 -27.85
CA ASN A 104 21.93 -8.56 -28.43
C ASN A 104 22.01 -7.02 -28.50
N GLU A 105 20.88 -6.31 -28.36
CA GLU A 105 20.84 -4.85 -28.36
C GLU A 105 21.41 -4.28 -27.05
N GLU A 106 22.09 -3.14 -27.11
CA GLU A 106 22.69 -2.52 -25.92
C GLU A 106 21.61 -1.98 -24.97
N GLY A 107 21.65 -2.43 -23.71
CA GLY A 107 20.87 -1.87 -22.60
C GLY A 107 19.73 -2.74 -22.07
N ILE A 108 19.46 -3.90 -22.67
CA ILE A 108 18.36 -4.78 -22.23
C ILE A 108 18.83 -5.76 -21.15
N ASP A 109 18.24 -5.69 -19.94
CA ASP A 109 18.46 -6.68 -18.89
C ASP A 109 17.53 -7.89 -19.10
N VAL A 110 18.11 -9.08 -19.22
CA VAL A 110 17.38 -10.37 -19.27
C VAL A 110 16.50 -10.61 -18.03
N ASN A 111 16.77 -9.92 -16.92
CA ASN A 111 16.02 -9.96 -15.67
C ASN A 111 15.02 -8.82 -15.51
N SER A 112 14.74 -8.06 -16.58
CA SER A 112 13.67 -7.05 -16.58
C SER A 112 12.33 -7.67 -16.19
N ILE A 113 11.53 -6.92 -15.43
CA ILE A 113 10.29 -7.39 -14.80
C ILE A 113 9.07 -6.56 -15.24
N ASP A 114 7.91 -7.22 -15.34
CA ASP A 114 6.63 -6.52 -15.47
C ASP A 114 6.11 -5.94 -14.13
N LEU A 115 4.90 -5.36 -14.18
CA LEU A 115 4.17 -4.85 -13.03
C LEU A 115 3.87 -5.92 -11.96
N ASP A 116 3.94 -7.21 -12.31
CA ASP A 116 3.76 -8.34 -11.42
C ASP A 116 5.11 -8.91 -10.92
N GLY A 117 6.24 -8.32 -11.29
CA GLY A 117 7.57 -8.81 -10.92
C GLY A 117 8.02 -10.03 -11.74
N ARG A 118 7.29 -10.42 -12.78
CA ARG A 118 7.62 -11.56 -13.63
C ARG A 118 8.69 -11.17 -14.65
N THR A 119 9.70 -12.01 -14.78
CA THR A 119 10.69 -11.92 -15.86
C THR A 119 10.23 -12.68 -17.09
N ALA A 120 10.89 -12.47 -18.24
CA ALA A 120 10.71 -13.28 -19.44
C ALA A 120 10.82 -14.80 -19.18
N LEU A 121 11.64 -15.21 -18.19
CA LEU A 121 11.79 -16.61 -17.78
C LEU A 121 10.54 -17.18 -17.10
N HIS A 122 9.77 -16.35 -16.37
CA HIS A 122 8.48 -16.77 -15.80
C HIS A 122 7.48 -17.01 -16.93
N ILE A 123 7.34 -16.06 -17.86
CA ILE A 123 6.41 -16.16 -18.99
C ILE A 123 6.71 -17.38 -19.88
N ALA A 124 7.97 -17.54 -20.32
CA ALA A 124 8.36 -18.70 -21.11
C ALA A 124 8.13 -20.04 -20.38
N ALA A 125 8.12 -20.02 -19.04
CA ALA A 125 7.81 -21.19 -18.23
C ALA A 125 6.31 -21.44 -18.02
N CYS A 126 5.48 -20.41 -17.93
CA CYS A 126 4.01 -20.50 -17.97
C CYS A 126 3.50 -21.07 -19.29
N GLU A 127 4.10 -20.67 -20.41
CA GLU A 127 3.67 -21.07 -21.77
C GLU A 127 4.37 -22.35 -22.28
N GLY A 128 5.42 -22.81 -21.60
CA GLY A 128 6.11 -24.06 -21.92
C GLY A 128 7.20 -23.97 -23.00
N HIS A 129 7.63 -22.76 -23.37
CA HIS A 129 8.57 -22.47 -24.46
C HIS A 129 10.01 -22.88 -24.12
N VAL A 130 10.30 -24.18 -24.28
CA VAL A 130 11.59 -24.81 -23.98
C VAL A 130 12.80 -24.10 -24.61
N GLU A 131 12.69 -23.61 -25.84
CA GLU A 131 13.79 -22.97 -26.57
C GLU A 131 14.12 -21.59 -25.98
N VAL A 132 13.10 -20.75 -25.77
CA VAL A 132 13.22 -19.46 -25.07
C VAL A 132 13.79 -19.65 -23.66
N VAL A 133 13.32 -20.65 -22.92
CA VAL A 133 13.88 -20.98 -21.59
C VAL A 133 15.38 -21.30 -21.68
N LYS A 134 15.80 -22.17 -22.61
CA LYS A 134 17.24 -22.50 -22.78
C LYS A 134 18.08 -21.26 -23.13
N LEU A 135 17.56 -20.39 -23.98
CA LEU A 135 18.20 -19.13 -24.38
C LEU A 135 18.33 -18.15 -23.21
N LEU A 136 17.25 -17.84 -22.50
CA LEU A 136 17.28 -16.95 -21.33
C LEU A 136 18.27 -17.46 -20.27
N LEU A 137 18.32 -18.78 -20.06
CA LEU A 137 19.29 -19.41 -19.15
C LEU A 137 20.74 -19.36 -19.65
N SER A 138 21.00 -19.32 -20.96
CA SER A 138 22.35 -19.11 -21.50
C SER A 138 22.79 -17.65 -21.31
N ARG A 139 21.85 -16.71 -21.42
CA ARG A 139 22.01 -15.27 -21.15
C ARG A 139 22.04 -14.92 -19.65
N LYS A 140 22.18 -15.91 -18.75
CA LYS A 140 22.27 -15.75 -17.28
C LYS A 140 21.01 -15.17 -16.61
N ALA A 141 19.82 -15.46 -17.13
CA ALA A 141 18.57 -15.17 -16.43
C ALA A 141 18.55 -15.78 -15.01
N ASN A 142 18.05 -15.02 -14.05
CA ASN A 142 17.96 -15.43 -12.66
C ASN A 142 16.90 -16.51 -12.46
N ILE A 143 17.35 -17.76 -12.37
CA ILE A 143 16.53 -18.96 -12.17
C ILE A 143 15.66 -18.89 -10.90
N ASP A 144 16.20 -18.29 -9.83
CA ASP A 144 15.52 -18.15 -8.54
C ASP A 144 14.81 -16.78 -8.40
N ALA A 145 14.64 -16.04 -9.50
CA ALA A 145 13.82 -14.83 -9.53
C ALA A 145 12.40 -15.13 -9.02
N ARG A 146 11.80 -14.14 -8.36
CA ARG A 146 10.45 -14.26 -7.81
C ARG A 146 9.58 -13.10 -8.24
N ASP A 147 8.40 -13.44 -8.71
CA ASP A 147 7.31 -12.50 -8.94
C ASP A 147 6.73 -11.95 -7.61
N ARG A 148 5.73 -11.06 -7.72
CA ARG A 148 5.06 -10.43 -6.59
C ARG A 148 4.39 -11.46 -5.66
N TRP A 149 3.98 -12.61 -6.17
CA TRP A 149 3.33 -13.69 -5.41
C TRP A 149 4.34 -14.67 -4.78
N GLY A 150 5.63 -14.46 -5.04
CA GLY A 150 6.71 -15.32 -4.57
C GLY A 150 6.82 -16.64 -5.33
N SER A 151 6.17 -16.75 -6.49
CA SER A 151 6.38 -17.85 -7.42
C SER A 151 7.79 -17.76 -8.02
N THR A 152 8.17 -18.79 -8.76
CA THR A 152 9.42 -18.84 -9.55
C THR A 152 9.05 -19.48 -10.87
N ALA A 153 9.82 -19.23 -11.95
CA ALA A 153 9.58 -19.89 -13.24
C ALA A 153 9.41 -21.43 -13.13
N ALA A 154 10.13 -22.09 -12.21
CA ALA A 154 9.98 -23.54 -11.97
C ALA A 154 8.67 -23.90 -11.24
N ALA A 155 8.14 -23.03 -10.39
CA ALA A 155 6.82 -23.20 -9.80
C ALA A 155 5.72 -23.04 -10.85
N ASP A 156 5.84 -22.04 -11.72
CA ASP A 156 4.86 -21.74 -12.77
C ASP A 156 4.79 -22.87 -13.79
N ALA A 157 5.94 -23.31 -14.34
CA ALA A 157 6.00 -24.45 -15.24
C ALA A 157 5.33 -25.70 -14.64
N LYS A 158 5.51 -25.95 -13.33
CA LYS A 158 4.85 -27.07 -12.65
C LYS A 158 3.34 -26.85 -12.46
N TYR A 159 2.89 -25.62 -12.22
CA TYR A 159 1.48 -25.28 -12.03
C TYR A 159 0.69 -25.39 -13.34
N TYR A 160 1.26 -24.91 -14.44
CA TYR A 160 0.65 -24.96 -15.77
C TYR A 160 0.86 -26.31 -16.50
N GLY A 161 1.63 -27.25 -15.93
CA GLY A 161 1.81 -28.61 -16.46
C GLY A 161 2.97 -28.79 -17.44
N ASN A 162 3.79 -27.75 -17.64
CA ASN A 162 4.95 -27.74 -18.53
C ASN A 162 6.15 -28.49 -17.93
N MET A 163 6.01 -29.81 -17.81
CA MET A 163 6.95 -30.67 -17.11
C MET A 163 8.36 -30.67 -17.72
N ASP A 164 8.50 -30.48 -19.03
CA ASP A 164 9.81 -30.41 -19.69
C ASP A 164 10.59 -29.16 -19.28
N VAL A 165 9.93 -28.00 -19.25
CA VAL A 165 10.53 -26.76 -18.74
C VAL A 165 10.87 -26.90 -17.25
N TYR A 166 9.97 -27.46 -16.45
CA TYR A 166 10.24 -27.73 -15.03
C TYR A 166 11.48 -28.62 -14.83
N ASN A 167 11.62 -29.67 -15.64
CA ASN A 167 12.76 -30.59 -15.59
C ASN A 167 14.07 -29.88 -15.99
N ILE A 168 14.05 -29.03 -17.03
CA ILE A 168 15.20 -28.22 -17.45
C ILE A 168 15.63 -27.24 -16.35
N LEU A 169 14.68 -26.48 -15.78
CA LEU A 169 14.96 -25.53 -14.70
C LEU A 169 15.52 -26.25 -13.47
N LYS A 170 14.92 -27.36 -13.06
CA LYS A 170 15.40 -28.21 -11.96
C LYS A 170 16.81 -28.75 -12.22
N ALA A 171 17.10 -29.21 -13.44
CA ALA A 171 18.43 -29.69 -13.82
C ALA A 171 19.48 -28.57 -13.83
N ARG A 172 19.08 -27.33 -14.14
CA ARG A 172 19.91 -26.11 -14.03
C ARG A 172 20.01 -25.55 -12.60
N GLY A 173 19.52 -26.27 -11.60
CA GLY A 173 19.69 -25.92 -10.18
C GLY A 173 18.58 -25.03 -9.59
N ALA A 174 17.44 -24.87 -10.28
CA ALA A 174 16.29 -24.15 -9.72
C ALA A 174 15.90 -24.73 -8.36
N LYS A 175 15.80 -23.87 -7.34
CA LYS A 175 15.36 -24.33 -6.02
C LYS A 175 13.90 -24.72 -6.12
N ALA A 176 13.62 -26.02 -6.01
CA ALA A 176 12.26 -26.54 -6.00
C ALA A 176 11.40 -25.72 -5.03
N PRO A 177 10.27 -25.15 -5.48
CA PRO A 177 9.55 -24.14 -4.72
C PRO A 177 9.06 -24.74 -3.41
N LYS A 178 9.69 -24.31 -2.31
CA LYS A 178 9.08 -24.36 -0.98
C LYS A 178 8.06 -23.23 -0.88
N THR A 179 7.13 -23.17 -1.83
CA THR A 179 5.89 -22.39 -1.74
C THR A 179 5.04 -23.04 -0.67
N ARG A 180 5.39 -22.76 0.60
CA ARG A 180 4.42 -22.77 1.69
C ARG A 180 3.36 -21.75 1.29
N LYS A 181 2.32 -22.20 0.59
CA LYS A 181 1.13 -21.38 0.30
C LYS A 181 0.65 -20.84 1.63
N THR A 182 0.43 -19.53 1.71
CA THR A 182 -0.15 -18.97 2.94
C THR A 182 -1.56 -19.53 3.14
N PRO A 183 -2.07 -19.59 4.37
CA PRO A 183 -3.48 -19.92 4.65
C PRO A 183 -4.53 -18.93 4.08
N MET A 184 -4.06 -17.94 3.32
CA MET A 184 -4.82 -16.87 2.67
C MET A 184 -4.47 -16.73 1.18
N ALA A 185 -3.59 -17.58 0.65
CA ALA A 185 -3.22 -17.57 -0.76
C ALA A 185 -4.41 -17.97 -1.62
N VAL A 186 -4.76 -17.14 -2.59
CA VAL A 186 -5.83 -17.39 -3.54
C VAL A 186 -5.25 -18.05 -4.79
N ALA A 187 -6.03 -18.91 -5.46
CA ALA A 187 -5.58 -19.61 -6.67
C ALA A 187 -5.66 -18.76 -7.94
N ASN A 188 -6.51 -17.73 -7.94
CA ASN A 188 -6.80 -16.88 -9.08
C ASN A 188 -6.30 -15.44 -8.81
N PRO A 189 -5.42 -14.86 -9.65
CA PRO A 189 -4.95 -13.49 -9.49
C PRO A 189 -6.06 -12.42 -9.42
N ARG A 190 -7.23 -12.69 -10.03
CA ARG A 190 -8.39 -11.76 -10.01
C ARG A 190 -9.11 -11.69 -8.67
N GLU A 191 -8.85 -12.63 -7.77
CA GLU A 191 -9.45 -12.70 -6.43
C GLU A 191 -8.51 -12.18 -5.33
N VAL A 192 -7.33 -11.66 -5.70
CA VAL A 192 -6.39 -11.02 -4.78
C VAL A 192 -7.02 -9.71 -4.23
N PRO A 193 -7.05 -9.49 -2.91
CA PRO A 193 -7.68 -8.30 -2.33
C PRO A 193 -7.02 -6.97 -2.72
N GLU A 194 -7.79 -5.89 -2.84
CA GLU A 194 -7.28 -4.53 -3.14
C GLU A 194 -6.18 -4.07 -2.15
N TYR A 195 -6.23 -4.54 -0.90
CA TYR A 195 -5.26 -4.14 0.13
C TYR A 195 -3.91 -4.89 0.06
N GLU A 196 -3.72 -5.83 -0.87
CA GLU A 196 -2.49 -6.60 -0.96
C GLU A 196 -1.32 -5.72 -1.45
N LEU A 197 -0.23 -5.72 -0.67
CA LEU A 197 0.99 -4.97 -0.94
C LEU A 197 2.08 -5.90 -1.48
N ASN A 198 2.89 -5.41 -2.41
CA ASN A 198 4.07 -6.14 -2.87
C ASN A 198 5.13 -6.19 -1.75
N PRO A 199 5.58 -7.36 -1.27
CA PRO A 199 6.61 -7.44 -0.22
C PRO A 199 7.96 -6.82 -0.64
N LEU A 200 8.23 -6.73 -1.94
CA LEU A 200 9.47 -6.14 -2.46
C LEU A 200 9.52 -4.61 -2.29
N GLU A 201 8.35 -3.95 -2.20
CA GLU A 201 8.25 -2.52 -1.91
C GLU A 201 8.52 -2.18 -0.42
N LEU A 202 8.48 -3.20 0.46
CA LEU A 202 8.65 -3.05 1.90
C LEU A 202 10.13 -3.17 2.32
N GLN A 203 10.81 -2.03 2.41
CA GLN A 203 12.19 -1.95 2.89
C GLN A 203 12.24 -2.04 4.43
N ILE A 204 12.25 -3.26 4.95
CA ILE A 204 12.44 -3.55 6.38
C ILE A 204 13.92 -3.34 6.77
N ARG A 205 14.17 -2.65 7.89
CA ARG A 205 15.54 -2.49 8.42
C ARG A 205 16.04 -3.81 9.02
N LYS A 206 17.04 -4.43 8.38
CA LYS A 206 17.63 -5.75 8.74
C LYS A 206 18.36 -5.83 10.09
N GLY A 207 18.17 -4.89 11.01
CA GLY A 207 18.86 -4.85 12.31
C GLY A 207 18.27 -5.80 13.36
N ASP A 208 16.94 -5.91 13.41
CA ASP A 208 16.25 -6.60 14.50
C ASP A 208 15.88 -8.05 14.14
N LYS A 209 16.28 -8.98 15.00
CA LYS A 209 15.86 -10.39 14.93
C LYS A 209 14.33 -10.45 14.99
N ILE A 210 13.73 -11.24 14.09
CA ILE A 210 12.27 -11.41 13.99
C ILE A 210 11.71 -11.86 15.34
N SER A 211 11.03 -10.96 16.05
CA SER A 211 10.44 -11.22 17.34
C SER A 211 8.91 -11.20 17.25
N LYS A 212 8.32 -12.24 17.85
CA LYS A 212 6.90 -12.61 17.79
C LYS A 212 5.95 -11.43 17.93
N GLY A 213 5.14 -11.19 16.89
CA GLY A 213 4.07 -10.20 16.88
C GLY A 213 4.49 -8.75 17.10
N THR A 214 5.77 -8.42 16.90
CA THR A 214 6.27 -7.04 17.05
C THR A 214 6.03 -6.20 15.81
N TYR A 215 5.78 -4.90 16.02
CA TYR A 215 5.70 -3.91 14.96
C TYR A 215 7.11 -3.43 14.60
N GLN A 216 7.51 -3.65 13.35
CA GLN A 216 8.79 -3.20 12.80
C GLN A 216 8.60 -1.92 11.98
N VAL A 217 9.63 -1.08 11.93
CA VAL A 217 9.60 0.14 11.11
C VAL A 217 10.19 -0.18 9.74
N ALA A 218 9.35 -0.11 8.71
CA ALA A 218 9.76 -0.24 7.31
C ALA A 218 9.61 1.08 6.56
N LYS A 219 10.18 1.16 5.36
CA LYS A 219 9.76 2.13 4.35
C LYS A 219 8.92 1.43 3.28
N TRP A 220 7.80 2.03 2.93
CA TRP A 220 7.00 1.69 1.76
C TRP A 220 6.92 2.93 0.87
N ASN A 221 7.40 2.84 -0.38
CA ASN A 221 7.44 3.97 -1.33
C ASN A 221 7.99 5.28 -0.70
N GLY A 222 9.10 5.15 0.03
CA GLY A 222 9.76 6.23 0.77
C GLY A 222 9.11 6.63 2.10
N THR A 223 7.83 6.33 2.29
CA THR A 223 7.05 6.64 3.51
C THR A 223 7.37 5.66 4.63
N LYS A 224 7.51 6.14 5.87
CA LYS A 224 7.68 5.27 7.05
C LYS A 224 6.35 4.61 7.41
N VAL A 225 6.34 3.30 7.54
CA VAL A 225 5.18 2.49 7.92
C VAL A 225 5.52 1.56 9.09
N SER A 226 4.49 1.18 9.84
CA SER A 226 4.55 0.18 10.89
C SER A 226 4.11 -1.17 10.31
N VAL A 227 4.90 -2.22 10.51
CA VAL A 227 4.67 -3.55 9.92
C VAL A 227 4.57 -4.59 11.03
N LYS A 228 3.38 -5.17 11.22
CA LYS A 228 3.16 -6.32 12.09
C LYS A 228 3.37 -7.59 11.28
N ILE A 229 4.38 -8.38 11.65
CA ILE A 229 4.70 -9.64 10.96
C ILE A 229 4.06 -10.80 11.73
N LEU A 230 3.39 -11.72 11.04
CA LEU A 230 2.92 -12.99 11.61
C LEU A 230 4.02 -14.05 11.52
N ASP A 231 4.29 -14.76 12.62
CA ASP A 231 5.39 -15.73 12.72
C ASP A 231 5.22 -16.97 11.84
N LYS A 232 6.35 -17.60 11.49
CA LYS A 232 6.40 -18.82 10.66
C LYS A 232 5.71 -20.04 11.28
N ASP A 233 5.65 -20.08 12.61
CA ASP A 233 5.03 -21.17 13.38
C ASP A 233 3.54 -20.92 13.63
N SER A 234 3.07 -19.68 13.41
CA SER A 234 1.65 -19.32 13.48
C SER A 234 0.87 -19.62 12.18
N TYR A 235 1.52 -20.11 11.12
CA TYR A 235 0.82 -20.53 9.88
C TYR A 235 0.20 -21.93 9.95
N THR A 236 0.52 -22.70 10.98
CA THR A 236 -0.11 -24.02 11.24
C THR A 236 -1.25 -23.95 12.24
N ASP A 237 -1.36 -22.85 12.99
CA ASP A 237 -2.39 -22.66 14.01
C ASP A 237 -3.62 -21.93 13.42
N PRO A 238 -4.81 -22.59 13.36
CA PRO A 238 -6.02 -21.96 12.85
C PRO A 238 -6.49 -20.77 13.69
N GLU A 239 -6.18 -20.73 15.00
CA GLU A 239 -6.57 -19.62 15.87
C GLU A 239 -5.76 -18.36 15.53
N SER A 240 -4.43 -18.47 15.42
CA SER A 240 -3.56 -17.39 14.94
C SER A 240 -3.98 -16.83 13.58
N ILE A 241 -4.36 -17.71 12.64
CA ILE A 241 -4.84 -17.31 11.31
C ILE A 241 -6.20 -16.60 11.41
N SER A 242 -7.12 -17.12 12.23
CA SER A 242 -8.43 -16.51 12.46
C SER A 242 -8.31 -15.13 13.09
N ALA A 243 -7.44 -14.98 14.10
CA ALA A 243 -7.14 -13.70 14.73
C ALA A 243 -6.54 -12.68 13.74
N PHE A 244 -5.62 -13.11 12.88
CA PHE A 244 -5.04 -12.27 11.82
C PHE A 244 -6.11 -11.84 10.79
N LYS A 245 -6.96 -12.77 10.33
CA LYS A 245 -8.09 -12.47 9.43
C LYS A 245 -9.07 -11.50 10.07
N HIS A 246 -9.42 -11.71 11.34
CA HIS A 246 -10.32 -10.83 12.08
C HIS A 246 -9.74 -9.41 12.19
N GLU A 247 -8.50 -9.26 12.64
CA GLU A 247 -7.79 -7.98 12.74
C GLU A 247 -7.75 -7.24 11.38
N LEU A 248 -7.46 -7.96 10.30
CA LEU A 248 -7.47 -7.43 8.93
C LEU A 248 -8.86 -6.91 8.51
N THR A 249 -9.92 -7.70 8.74
CA THR A 249 -11.30 -7.28 8.40
C THR A 249 -11.81 -6.09 9.23
N LEU A 250 -11.27 -5.86 10.43
CA LEU A 250 -11.54 -4.65 11.21
C LEU A 250 -10.78 -3.46 10.63
N LEU A 251 -9.49 -3.62 10.34
CA LEU A 251 -8.63 -2.56 9.81
C LEU A 251 -9.07 -2.07 8.42
N GLU A 252 -9.61 -2.94 7.57
CA GLU A 252 -10.15 -2.58 6.26
C GLU A 252 -11.37 -1.63 6.36
N LYS A 253 -12.25 -1.88 7.33
CA LYS A 253 -13.48 -1.11 7.57
C LYS A 253 -13.22 0.24 8.24
N VAL A 254 -12.18 0.33 9.06
CA VAL A 254 -11.91 1.49 9.94
C VAL A 254 -11.10 2.57 9.22
N ARG A 255 -11.69 3.75 9.05
CA ARG A 255 -11.03 4.94 8.48
C ARG A 255 -11.39 6.20 9.26
N HIS A 256 -10.58 6.54 10.25
CA HIS A 256 -10.83 7.68 11.15
C HIS A 256 -9.51 8.30 11.67
N PRO A 257 -9.36 9.65 11.72
CA PRO A 257 -8.09 10.31 12.08
C PRO A 257 -7.62 10.10 13.54
N ASN A 258 -8.45 9.51 14.39
CA ASN A 258 -8.13 9.10 15.76
C ASN A 258 -7.98 7.58 15.95
N VAL A 259 -8.04 6.79 14.88
CA VAL A 259 -7.67 5.37 14.89
C VAL A 259 -6.45 5.19 13.98
N VAL A 260 -5.63 4.16 14.24
CA VAL A 260 -4.43 3.90 13.42
C VAL A 260 -4.86 3.60 11.98
N GLN A 261 -4.36 4.37 11.02
CA GLN A 261 -4.73 4.20 9.62
C GLN A 261 -4.11 2.92 9.06
N PHE A 262 -4.96 2.03 8.54
CA PHE A 262 -4.54 0.87 7.75
C PHE A 262 -4.00 1.32 6.39
N VAL A 263 -2.89 0.72 5.95
CA VAL A 263 -2.24 0.99 4.65
C VAL A 263 -2.48 -0.17 3.70
N GLY A 264 -2.26 -1.40 4.17
CA GLY A 264 -2.44 -2.63 3.39
C GLY A 264 -1.89 -3.85 4.12
N ALA A 265 -1.89 -5.01 3.49
CA ALA A 265 -1.41 -6.26 4.07
C ALA A 265 -0.61 -7.08 3.05
N VAL A 266 0.16 -8.04 3.55
CA VAL A 266 0.74 -9.12 2.76
C VAL A 266 0.07 -10.40 3.24
N THR A 267 -0.75 -11.00 2.38
CA THR A 267 -1.53 -12.21 2.65
C THR A 267 -1.19 -13.34 1.70
N GLN A 268 -0.69 -13.05 0.49
CA GLN A 268 -0.33 -14.05 -0.50
C GLN A 268 1.07 -14.65 -0.26
N ASN A 269 1.97 -13.86 0.34
CA ASN A 269 3.38 -14.22 0.52
C ASN A 269 3.75 -14.50 1.97
N ILE A 270 4.83 -15.26 2.18
CA ILE A 270 5.43 -15.47 3.50
C ILE A 270 6.65 -14.55 3.71
N PRO A 271 6.73 -13.83 4.85
CA PRO A 271 5.78 -13.87 5.96
C PRO A 271 4.55 -12.99 5.71
N MET A 272 3.38 -13.40 6.24
CA MET A 272 2.19 -12.55 6.21
C MET A 272 2.39 -11.32 7.10
N MET A 273 1.91 -10.16 6.64
CA MET A 273 2.12 -8.87 7.29
C MET A 273 0.85 -8.01 7.30
N ILE A 274 0.71 -7.15 8.31
CA ILE A 274 -0.24 -6.03 8.32
C ILE A 274 0.57 -4.73 8.37
N VAL A 275 0.26 -3.78 7.49
CA VAL A 275 0.96 -2.50 7.33
C VAL A 275 0.04 -1.34 7.70
N SER A 276 0.53 -0.45 8.56
CA SER A 276 -0.23 0.69 9.10
C SER A 276 0.62 1.96 9.26
N GLU A 277 0.00 3.09 9.59
CA GLU A 277 0.67 4.37 9.84
C GLU A 277 1.77 4.25 10.91
N TYR A 278 2.98 4.77 10.63
CA TYR A 278 4.05 4.83 11.62
C TYR A 278 3.89 6.04 12.55
N HIS A 279 3.79 5.79 13.87
CA HIS A 279 3.74 6.85 14.87
C HIS A 279 5.11 7.09 15.53
N SER A 280 5.79 8.17 15.13
CA SER A 280 7.13 8.55 15.60
C SER A 280 7.26 8.84 17.11
N LYS A 281 6.14 9.01 17.82
CA LYS A 281 6.10 9.21 19.28
C LYS A 281 6.04 7.88 20.06
N GLY A 282 5.85 6.76 19.36
CA GLY A 282 5.57 5.45 19.94
C GLY A 282 4.25 5.42 20.72
N ASP A 283 4.04 4.32 21.44
CA ASP A 283 2.82 4.09 22.20
C ASP A 283 2.65 5.03 23.39
N LEU A 284 1.39 5.23 23.80
CA LEU A 284 1.02 6.06 24.94
C LEU A 284 1.73 5.65 26.23
N ALA A 285 1.93 4.35 26.48
CA ALA A 285 2.63 3.86 27.67
C ALA A 285 4.12 4.24 27.65
N CYS A 286 4.83 3.97 26.55
CA CYS A 286 6.22 4.38 26.35
C CYS A 286 6.38 5.91 26.48
N TYR A 287 5.42 6.68 25.93
CA TYR A 287 5.41 8.13 26.00
C TYR A 287 5.20 8.65 27.44
N LEU A 288 4.28 8.04 28.20
CA LEU A 288 4.04 8.35 29.61
C LEU A 288 5.28 8.04 30.47
N LEU A 289 5.88 6.86 30.32
CA LEU A 289 7.12 6.48 31.01
C LEU A 289 8.26 7.49 30.75
N LYS A 290 8.42 7.93 29.50
CA LYS A 290 9.46 8.90 29.11
C LYS A 290 9.19 10.33 29.60
N LYS A 291 7.93 10.72 29.80
CA LYS A 291 7.57 12.11 30.17
C LYS A 291 7.17 12.31 31.64
N ARG A 292 6.88 11.24 32.40
CA ARG A 292 6.48 11.21 33.82
C ARG A 292 5.21 12.00 34.17
N ARG A 293 5.13 13.30 33.88
CA ARG A 293 3.97 14.16 34.17
C ARG A 293 3.55 14.95 32.92
N LEU A 294 2.29 14.82 32.53
CA LEU A 294 1.69 15.58 31.44
C LEU A 294 0.98 16.84 31.96
N SER A 295 0.88 17.88 31.15
CA SER A 295 0.06 19.04 31.47
C SER A 295 -1.43 18.67 31.37
N PRO A 296 -2.33 19.24 32.20
CA PRO A 296 -3.77 18.94 32.15
C PRO A 296 -4.38 19.10 30.75
N SER A 297 -3.94 20.13 30.00
CA SER A 297 -4.32 20.37 28.61
C SER A 297 -3.95 19.23 27.64
N LYS A 298 -2.82 18.54 27.86
CA LYS A 298 -2.39 17.39 27.04
C LYS A 298 -3.15 16.12 27.44
N VAL A 299 -3.42 15.93 28.72
CA VAL A 299 -4.25 14.82 29.23
C VAL A 299 -5.65 14.92 28.64
N LEU A 300 -6.29 16.08 28.73
CA LEU A 300 -7.63 16.31 28.17
C LEU A 300 -7.65 16.07 26.66
N ARG A 301 -6.65 16.56 25.92
CA ARG A 301 -6.54 16.32 24.48
C ARG A 301 -6.43 14.83 24.16
N PHE A 302 -5.56 14.07 24.84
CA PHE A 302 -5.43 12.63 24.61
C PHE A 302 -6.72 11.87 24.97
N ALA A 303 -7.39 12.23 26.06
CA ALA A 303 -8.67 11.64 26.43
C ALA A 303 -9.76 11.89 25.37
N LEU A 304 -9.87 13.12 24.85
CA LEU A 304 -10.81 13.46 23.78
C LEU A 304 -10.46 12.75 22.46
N ASP A 305 -9.18 12.67 22.10
CA ASP A 305 -8.73 11.97 20.89
C ASP A 305 -9.02 10.46 20.98
N ILE A 306 -8.80 9.81 22.13
CA ILE A 306 -9.17 8.40 22.36
C ILE A 306 -10.70 8.22 22.32
N ALA A 307 -11.46 9.08 23.01
CA ALA A 307 -12.91 9.00 23.06
C ALA A 307 -13.55 9.12 21.66
N ARG A 308 -13.03 10.02 20.80
CA ARG A 308 -13.44 10.14 19.40
C ARG A 308 -13.17 8.87 18.59
N GLY A 309 -12.00 8.26 18.79
CA GLY A 309 -11.65 6.98 18.15
C GLY A 309 -12.61 5.87 18.57
N MET A 310 -12.85 5.71 19.87
CA MET A 310 -13.77 4.70 20.42
C MET A 310 -15.22 4.91 19.98
N ASN A 311 -15.70 6.17 19.98
CA ASN A 311 -17.06 6.48 19.52
C ASN A 311 -17.26 6.11 18.05
N TYR A 312 -16.29 6.44 17.18
CA TYR A 312 -16.31 6.03 15.77
C TYR A 312 -16.38 4.50 15.61
N LEU A 313 -15.58 3.73 16.37
CA LEU A 313 -15.60 2.27 16.31
C LEU A 313 -16.98 1.70 16.71
N HIS A 314 -17.62 2.26 17.73
CA HIS A 314 -18.96 1.86 18.16
C HIS A 314 -20.08 2.33 17.21
N GLU A 315 -19.84 3.34 16.38
CA GLU A 315 -20.79 3.83 15.36
C GLU A 315 -20.67 3.10 14.00
N CYS A 316 -19.67 2.22 13.84
CA CYS A 316 -19.53 1.39 12.64
C CYS A 316 -20.78 0.52 12.38
N LYS A 317 -21.13 0.36 11.10
CA LYS A 317 -22.23 -0.48 10.62
C LYS A 317 -21.69 -1.52 9.61
N PRO A 318 -22.31 -2.71 9.48
CA PRO A 318 -23.57 -3.14 10.09
C PRO A 318 -23.48 -3.44 11.59
N GLU A 319 -22.30 -3.78 12.10
CA GLU A 319 -22.05 -4.13 13.51
C GLU A 319 -21.02 -3.19 14.15
N PRO A 320 -21.21 -2.81 15.43
CA PRO A 320 -20.27 -1.96 16.16
C PRO A 320 -18.96 -2.70 16.44
N ILE A 321 -17.82 -2.04 16.23
CA ILE A 321 -16.50 -2.62 16.48
C ILE A 321 -16.14 -2.42 17.95
N ILE A 322 -16.24 -3.48 18.75
CA ILE A 322 -15.84 -3.46 20.16
C ILE A 322 -14.34 -3.77 20.25
N HIS A 323 -13.54 -2.84 20.78
CA HIS A 323 -12.07 -2.98 20.82
C HIS A 323 -11.59 -4.12 21.74
N CYS A 324 -12.37 -4.49 22.77
CA CYS A 324 -12.14 -5.57 23.77
C CYS A 324 -10.84 -5.51 24.61
N ASP A 325 -9.76 -4.90 24.14
CA ASP A 325 -8.46 -4.81 24.83
C ASP A 325 -7.94 -3.35 24.92
N LEU A 326 -8.79 -2.41 25.33
CA LEU A 326 -8.42 -0.99 25.42
C LEU A 326 -7.48 -0.76 26.63
N LYS A 327 -6.17 -0.78 26.38
CA LYS A 327 -5.14 -0.51 27.40
C LYS A 327 -3.92 0.20 26.82
N PRO A 328 -3.20 1.01 27.63
CA PRO A 328 -1.92 1.58 27.24
C PRO A 328 -0.87 0.47 27.18
N LYS A 329 -0.79 -0.22 26.04
CA LYS A 329 0.26 -1.20 25.73
C LYS A 329 1.59 -0.50 25.47
N CYS A 330 2.70 -1.21 25.72
CA CYS A 330 4.01 -0.89 25.19
C CYS A 330 4.31 -1.87 24.05
N GLN A 331 3.96 -1.53 22.80
CA GLN A 331 4.62 -2.10 21.64
C GLN A 331 6.10 -1.71 21.73
N LYS A 332 6.96 -2.69 21.95
CA LYS A 332 8.42 -2.51 21.89
C LYS A 332 8.81 -2.32 20.42
N TYR A 333 8.67 -1.10 19.93
CA TYR A 333 9.46 -0.65 18.78
C TYR A 333 10.92 -0.74 19.20
N PHE A 334 11.65 -1.71 18.63
CA PHE A 334 13.08 -1.78 18.84
C PHE A 334 13.71 -0.50 18.25
N ALA A 335 14.35 0.25 19.13
CA ALA A 335 15.14 1.42 18.80
C ALA A 335 16.56 1.12 19.29
N GLY A 336 17.33 0.46 18.42
CA GLY A 336 18.78 0.31 18.46
C GLY A 336 19.35 0.89 17.18
#